data_AF-A0A2N3I0J2-F1
#
_entry.id   AF-A0A2N3I0J2-F1
#
_cell.length_a   1.000
_cell.length_b   1.000
_cell.length_c   1.000
_cell.angle_alpha   90.00
_cell.angle_beta   90.00
_cell.angle_gamma   90.00
#
_symmetry.space_group_name_H-M   'P 1'
#
loop_
_entity.id
_entity.type
_entity.pdbx_description
1 polymer ?
#
loop_
_entity_poly.entity_id
_entity_poly.type
_entity_poly.pdbx_seq_one_letter_code
_entity_poly.pdbx_strand_id
1 'polypeptide(L)'
;MHLNLTYPMKQEKAYLLLNRQLIDIIANSERILNGNDSSEELESFARYSNELKRYVDERIEDEAFRKACNEIPTIHYELTQIHFWQYLLLPAWWISLFIDYQARKVIKTKVKIAQEKYRRLHILAQNQLN
;
A
#
# COMPACT_ATOMS: atom_id res chain seq x y z
N MET A 1 -2.32 44.07 -5.66
CA MET A 1 -1.47 42.99 -6.21
C MET A 1 -1.38 41.89 -5.14
N HIS A 2 -2.42 41.05 -5.05
CA HIS A 2 -2.46 39.96 -4.08
C HIS A 2 -1.55 38.84 -4.60
N LEU A 3 -0.36 38.74 -4.00
CA LEU A 3 0.59 37.68 -4.27
C LEU A 3 -0.06 36.32 -3.99
N ASN A 4 -0.07 35.45 -5.00
CA ASN A 4 -0.46 34.04 -4.99
C ASN A 4 0.43 33.17 -4.06
N LEU A 5 0.70 33.62 -2.83
CA LEU A 5 1.50 32.90 -1.83
C LEU A 5 0.74 31.72 -1.21
N THR A 6 -0.58 31.63 -1.41
CA THR A 6 -1.43 30.59 -0.81
C THR A 6 -1.26 29.22 -1.49
N TYR A 7 -0.86 29.21 -2.77
CA TYR A 7 -0.78 28.02 -3.60
C TYR A 7 0.51 27.19 -3.38
N PRO A 8 1.73 27.77 -3.42
CA PRO A 8 2.96 27.00 -3.22
C PRO A 8 3.04 26.39 -1.81
N MET A 9 2.59 27.12 -0.79
CA MET A 9 2.55 26.64 0.60
C MET A 9 1.58 25.47 0.82
N LYS A 10 0.56 25.32 -0.05
CA LYS A 10 -0.41 24.22 0.03
C LYS A 10 0.15 22.94 -0.60
N GLN A 11 0.91 23.06 -1.68
CA GLN A 11 1.62 21.95 -2.32
C GLN A 11 2.75 21.42 -1.45
N GLU A 12 3.59 22.30 -0.87
CA GLU A 12 4.67 21.90 0.05
C GLU A 12 4.14 21.10 1.25
N LYS A 13 3.04 21.55 1.87
CA LYS A 13 2.36 20.80 2.94
C LYS A 13 1.82 19.46 2.48
N ALA A 14 1.33 19.37 1.24
CA ALA A 14 0.85 18.11 0.67
C ALA A 14 2.01 17.12 0.48
N TYR A 15 3.17 17.59 0.00
CA TYR A 15 4.38 16.77 -0.12
C TYR A 15 4.93 16.32 1.24
N LEU A 16 4.90 17.18 2.27
CA LEU A 16 5.30 16.79 3.63
C LEU A 16 4.40 15.70 4.21
N LEU A 17 3.08 15.82 4.04
CA LEU A 17 2.13 14.79 4.49
C LEU A 17 2.32 13.49 3.71
N LEU A 18 2.46 13.59 2.39
CA LEU A 18 2.72 12.46 1.51
C LEU A 18 4.01 11.73 1.93
N ASN A 19 5.09 12.47 2.20
CA ASN A 19 6.37 11.88 2.59
C ASN A 19 6.24 11.05 3.88
N ARG A 20 5.50 11.56 4.86
CA ARG A 20 5.18 10.81 6.08
C ARG A 20 4.38 9.54 5.78
N GLN A 21 3.33 9.64 4.99
CA GLN A 21 2.50 8.49 4.62
C GLN A 21 3.29 7.43 3.83
N LEU A 22 4.27 7.85 3.03
CA LEU A 22 5.18 6.94 2.33
C LEU A 22 6.09 6.18 3.28
N ILE A 23 6.62 6.84 4.31
CA ILE A 23 7.42 6.17 5.35
C ILE A 23 6.55 5.12 6.07
N ASP A 24 5.34 5.51 6.45
CA ASP A 24 4.41 4.64 7.18
C ASP A 24 4.04 3.40 6.36
N ILE A 25 3.71 3.55 5.07
CA ILE A 25 3.36 2.40 4.22
C ILE A 25 4.57 1.50 3.93
N ILE A 26 5.77 2.08 3.80
CA ILE A 26 7.00 1.30 3.64
C ILE A 26 7.27 0.48 4.90
N ALA A 27 7.20 1.08 6.09
CA ALA A 27 7.37 0.37 7.35
C ALA A 27 6.33 -0.74 7.55
N ASN A 28 5.07 -0.49 7.19
CA ASN A 28 4.02 -1.50 7.25
C ASN A 28 4.32 -2.68 6.29
N SER A 29 4.74 -2.39 5.05
CA SER A 29 5.13 -3.44 4.10
C SER A 29 6.30 -4.29 4.61
N GLU A 30 7.28 -3.70 5.29
CA GLU A 30 8.40 -4.44 5.89
C GLU A 30 7.92 -5.41 6.98
N ARG A 31 7.00 -4.96 7.85
CA ARG A 31 6.40 -5.82 8.87
C ARG A 31 5.70 -7.04 8.24
N ILE A 32 4.93 -6.83 7.17
CA ILE A 32 4.24 -7.91 6.45
C ILE A 32 5.24 -8.89 5.81
N LEU A 33 6.28 -8.37 5.17
CA LEU A 33 7.30 -9.19 4.52
C LEU A 33 8.14 -9.99 5.53
N ASN A 34 8.36 -9.44 6.73
CA ASN A 34 9.09 -10.09 7.82
C ASN A 34 8.25 -11.09 8.64
N GLY A 35 6.99 -11.34 8.27
CA GLY A 35 6.18 -12.41 8.84
C GLY A 35 4.91 -11.97 9.55
N ASN A 36 4.65 -10.66 9.71
CA ASN A 36 3.37 -10.17 10.21
C ASN A 36 2.33 -10.09 9.08
N ASP A 37 2.02 -11.22 8.46
CA ASP A 37 1.14 -11.33 7.29
C ASP A 37 -0.30 -11.75 7.65
N SER A 38 -0.75 -11.42 8.86
CA SER A 38 -2.12 -11.69 9.28
C SER A 38 -3.12 -11.08 8.28
N SER A 39 -4.28 -11.70 8.16
CA SER A 39 -5.32 -11.24 7.24
C SER A 39 -5.71 -9.78 7.49
N GLU A 40 -5.74 -9.36 8.76
CA GLU A 40 -6.00 -7.99 9.18
C GLU A 40 -4.91 -7.01 8.72
N GLU A 41 -3.62 -7.39 8.85
CA GLU A 41 -2.49 -6.55 8.44
C GLU A 41 -2.45 -6.41 6.90
N LEU A 42 -2.74 -7.48 6.17
CA LEU A 42 -2.84 -7.46 4.71
C LEU A 42 -4.00 -6.59 4.22
N GLU A 43 -5.16 -6.66 4.88
CA GLU A 43 -6.32 -5.82 4.57
C GLU A 43 -6.05 -4.34 4.92
N SER A 44 -5.42 -4.09 6.09
CA SER A 44 -4.99 -2.76 6.51
C SER A 44 -4.04 -2.13 5.50
N PHE A 45 -3.03 -2.88 5.06
CA PHE A 45 -2.11 -2.44 4.02
C PHE A 45 -2.80 -2.16 2.68
N ALA A 46 -3.70 -3.03 2.25
CA ALA A 46 -4.46 -2.84 1.01
C ALA A 46 -5.32 -1.57 1.05
N ARG A 47 -6.05 -1.34 2.15
CA ARG A 47 -6.84 -0.12 2.37
C ARG A 47 -5.96 1.12 2.34
N TYR A 48 -4.90 1.12 3.14
CA TYR A 48 -3.99 2.25 3.25
C TYR A 48 -3.29 2.57 1.93
N SER A 49 -2.88 1.55 1.18
CA SER A 49 -2.32 1.68 -0.18
C SER A 49 -3.27 2.39 -1.13
N ASN A 50 -4.55 2.01 -1.11
CA ASN A 50 -5.57 2.62 -1.97
C ASN A 50 -5.89 4.07 -1.56
N GLU A 51 -5.96 4.35 -0.26
CA GLU A 51 -6.14 5.71 0.26
C GLU A 51 -4.98 6.63 -0.14
N LEU A 52 -3.74 6.13 -0.05
CA LEU A 52 -2.56 6.89 -0.45
C LEU A 52 -2.56 7.21 -1.95
N LYS A 53 -2.96 6.24 -2.79
CA LYS A 53 -3.11 6.47 -4.24
C LYS A 53 -4.15 7.56 -4.52
N ARG A 54 -5.30 7.52 -3.84
CA ARG A 54 -6.34 8.56 -3.94
C ARG A 54 -5.84 9.93 -3.47
N TYR A 55 -5.10 9.96 -2.36
CA TYR A 55 -4.52 11.21 -1.85
C TYR A 55 -3.59 11.85 -2.88
N VAL A 56 -2.72 11.06 -3.52
CA VAL A 56 -1.82 11.57 -4.57
C VAL A 56 -2.62 12.13 -5.75
N ASP A 57 -3.65 11.42 -6.21
CA ASP A 57 -4.48 11.86 -7.33
C ASP A 57 -5.26 13.16 -7.02
N GLU A 58 -5.79 13.29 -5.79
CA GLU A 58 -6.58 14.44 -5.36
C GLU A 58 -5.73 15.67 -5.00
N ARG A 59 -4.48 15.49 -4.53
CA ARG A 59 -3.72 16.56 -3.87
C ARG A 59 -2.41 16.94 -4.55
N ILE A 60 -1.78 16.03 -5.27
CA ILE A 60 -0.49 16.27 -5.94
C ILE A 60 -0.75 16.65 -7.39
N GLU A 61 -0.25 17.78 -7.86
CA GLU A 61 -0.45 18.24 -9.23
C GLU A 61 0.61 17.72 -10.21
N ASP A 62 1.77 17.27 -9.71
CA ASP A 62 2.87 16.77 -10.53
C ASP A 62 2.49 15.47 -11.27
N GLU A 63 2.48 15.54 -12.60
CA GLU A 63 2.12 14.44 -13.48
C GLU A 63 3.10 13.26 -13.38
N ALA A 64 4.39 13.53 -13.15
CA ALA A 64 5.39 12.48 -12.96
C ALA A 64 5.09 11.66 -11.69
N PHE A 65 4.65 12.35 -10.63
CA PHE A 65 4.21 11.73 -9.39
C PHE A 65 2.96 10.87 -9.56
N ARG A 66 1.95 11.41 -10.23
CA ARG A 66 0.71 10.65 -10.52
C ARG A 66 1.00 9.43 -11.37
N LYS A 67 1.86 9.55 -12.38
CA LYS A 67 2.30 8.43 -13.23
C LYS A 67 3.00 7.35 -12.41
N ALA A 68 3.97 7.73 -11.57
CA ALA A 68 4.67 6.79 -10.69
C ALA A 68 3.72 6.11 -9.68
N CYS A 69 2.72 6.84 -9.18
CA CYS A 69 1.70 6.30 -8.28
C CYS A 69 0.76 5.30 -8.97
N ASN A 70 0.38 5.57 -10.23
CA ASN A 70 -0.47 4.69 -11.02
C ASN A 70 0.21 3.37 -11.38
N GLU A 71 1.55 3.34 -11.42
CA GLU A 71 2.28 2.09 -11.58
C GLU A 71 2.20 1.17 -10.35
N ILE A 72 1.82 1.68 -9.18
CA ILE A 72 1.73 0.88 -7.95
C ILE A 72 0.57 -0.11 -8.07
N PRO A 73 0.82 -1.43 -7.92
CA PRO A 73 -0.23 -2.42 -8.07
C PRO A 73 -1.33 -2.20 -7.03
N THR A 74 -2.59 -2.23 -7.47
CA THR A 74 -3.72 -2.24 -6.56
C THR A 74 -3.78 -3.61 -5.89
N ILE A 75 -3.76 -3.61 -4.57
CA ILE A 75 -3.77 -4.85 -3.78
C ILE A 75 -5.20 -5.05 -3.28
N HIS A 76 -5.76 -6.20 -3.63
CA HIS A 76 -7.04 -6.67 -3.12
C HIS A 76 -6.75 -7.88 -2.24
N TYR A 77 -7.19 -7.81 -0.99
CA TYR A 77 -7.15 -8.92 -0.06
C TYR A 77 -8.58 -9.17 0.40
N GLU A 78 -9.17 -10.29 -0.02
CA GLU A 78 -10.46 -10.76 0.50
C GLU A 78 -10.19 -11.85 1.52
N LEU A 79 -10.79 -11.75 2.71
CA LEU A 79 -10.70 -12.80 3.72
C LEU A 79 -11.36 -14.07 3.18
N THR A 80 -10.57 -15.13 3.00
CA THR A 80 -11.14 -16.47 2.86
C THR A 80 -11.78 -16.86 4.21
N GLN A 81 -13.10 -16.73 4.34
CA GLN A 81 -13.80 -17.23 5.51
C GLN A 81 -13.89 -18.75 5.41
N ILE A 82 -13.06 -19.47 6.17
CA ILE A 82 -13.14 -20.93 6.28
C ILE A 82 -14.33 -21.27 7.18
N HIS A 83 -15.32 -21.96 6.62
CA HIS A 83 -16.50 -22.39 7.37
C HIS A 83 -16.16 -23.54 8.32
N PHE A 84 -16.74 -23.54 9.53
CA PHE A 84 -16.48 -24.54 10.59
C PHE A 84 -16.62 -26.00 10.09
N TRP A 85 -17.56 -26.28 9.20
CA TRP A 85 -17.79 -27.61 8.62
C TRP A 85 -16.62 -28.14 7.78
N GLN A 86 -15.76 -27.27 7.24
CA GLN A 86 -14.58 -27.67 6.47
C GLN A 86 -13.50 -28.30 7.37
N TYR A 87 -13.52 -28.03 8.67
CA TYR A 87 -12.64 -28.67 9.66
C TYR A 87 -13.09 -30.09 10.02
N LEU A 88 -14.34 -30.47 9.74
CA LEU A 88 -14.87 -31.81 10.05
C LEU A 88 -14.38 -32.89 9.05
N LEU A 89 -13.89 -32.48 7.87
CA LEU A 89 -13.38 -33.36 6.82
C LEU A 89 -11.83 -33.34 6.82
N LEU A 90 -11.22 -34.23 7.60
CA LEU A 90 -9.77 -34.30 7.84
C LEU A 90 -8.87 -34.25 6.57
N PRO A 91 -9.20 -34.90 5.44
CA PRO A 91 -8.42 -34.78 4.20
C PRO A 91 -8.86 -33.61 3.30
N ALA A 92 -9.71 -32.68 3.72
CA ALA A 92 -10.04 -31.46 2.98
C ALA A 92 -9.34 -30.21 3.56
N TRP A 93 -9.03 -30.23 4.86
CA TRP A 93 -8.38 -29.13 5.57
C TRP A 93 -6.97 -28.80 5.05
N TRP A 94 -6.15 -29.79 4.71
CA TRP A 94 -4.82 -29.53 4.13
C TRP A 94 -4.89 -28.78 2.79
N ILE A 95 -5.95 -29.00 1.99
CA ILE A 95 -6.18 -28.29 0.73
C ILE A 95 -6.49 -26.82 1.01
N SER A 96 -7.34 -26.51 1.98
CA SER A 96 -7.65 -25.12 2.34
C SER A 96 -6.43 -24.38 2.89
N LEU A 97 -5.62 -25.03 3.74
CA LEU A 97 -4.36 -24.47 4.22
C LEU A 97 -3.36 -24.20 3.09
N PHE A 98 -3.27 -25.10 2.11
CA PHE A 98 -2.38 -24.94 0.96
C PHE A 98 -2.83 -23.78 0.06
N ILE A 99 -4.14 -23.65 -0.17
CA ILE A 99 -4.72 -22.53 -0.92
C ILE A 99 -4.41 -21.20 -0.23
N ASP A 100 -4.66 -21.11 1.08
CA ASP A 100 -4.38 -19.90 1.86
C ASP A 100 -2.89 -19.55 1.87
N TYR A 101 -2.02 -20.55 1.99
CA TYR A 101 -0.57 -20.36 1.91
C TYR A 101 -0.15 -19.76 0.56
N GLN A 102 -0.66 -20.31 -0.54
CA GLN A 102 -0.37 -19.81 -1.88
C GLN A 102 -0.93 -18.39 -2.09
N ALA A 103 -2.13 -18.11 -1.59
CA ALA A 103 -2.72 -16.77 -1.64
C ALA A 103 -1.82 -15.75 -0.91
N ARG A 104 -1.42 -16.05 0.34
CA ARG A 104 -0.49 -15.21 1.12
C ARG A 104 0.83 -14.98 0.41
N LYS A 105 1.39 -16.01 -0.23
CA LYS A 105 2.64 -15.88 -1.00
C LYS A 105 2.49 -14.92 -2.18
N VAL A 106 1.42 -15.05 -2.96
CA VAL A 106 1.12 -14.14 -4.09
C VAL A 106 0.96 -12.70 -3.61
N ILE A 107 0.25 -12.50 -2.51
CA ILE A 107 0.04 -11.18 -1.92
C ILE A 107 1.35 -10.58 -1.42
N LYS A 108 2.20 -11.35 -0.72
CA LYS A 108 3.54 -10.90 -0.33
C LYS A 108 4.38 -10.44 -1.52
N THR A 109 4.32 -11.15 -2.65
CA THR A 109 5.00 -10.70 -3.87
C THR A 109 4.47 -9.35 -4.35
N LYS A 110 3.15 -9.13 -4.34
CA LYS A 110 2.56 -7.83 -4.68
C LYS A 110 2.95 -6.73 -3.70
N VAL A 111 2.96 -7.03 -2.39
CA VAL A 111 3.39 -6.11 -1.33
C VAL A 111 4.85 -5.69 -1.54
N LYS A 112 5.74 -6.63 -1.89
CA LYS A 112 7.14 -6.33 -2.20
C LYS A 112 7.28 -5.39 -3.40
N ILE A 113 6.57 -5.67 -4.49
CA ILE A 113 6.57 -4.80 -5.68
C ILE A 113 6.04 -3.41 -5.32
N ALA A 114 4.96 -3.33 -4.54
CA ALA A 114 4.39 -2.06 -4.10
C ALA A 114 5.39 -1.28 -3.24
N GLN A 115 6.04 -1.94 -2.27
CA GLN A 115 7.09 -1.35 -1.43
C GLN A 115 8.22 -0.72 -2.25
N GLU A 116 8.75 -1.45 -3.24
CA GLU A 116 9.83 -0.95 -4.09
C GLU A 116 9.39 0.32 -4.85
N LYS A 117 8.15 0.37 -5.31
CA LYS A 117 7.59 1.56 -5.98
C LYS A 117 7.34 2.71 -5.01
N TYR A 118 6.84 2.43 -3.79
CA TYR A 118 6.69 3.45 -2.75
C TYR A 118 8.03 4.06 -2.33
N ARG A 119 9.10 3.26 -2.23
CA ARG A 119 10.45 3.76 -1.96
C ARG A 119 10.94 4.73 -3.04
N ARG A 120 10.68 4.41 -4.32
CA ARG A 120 11.00 5.33 -5.43
C ARG A 120 10.20 6.62 -5.33
N LEU A 121 8.90 6.53 -5.02
CA LEU A 121 8.02 7.68 -4.86
C LEU A 121 8.47 8.58 -3.68
N HIS A 122 8.96 7.97 -2.60
CA HIS A 122 9.53 8.68 -1.45
C HIS A 122 10.79 9.47 -1.83
N ILE A 123 11.70 8.88 -2.60
CA ILE A 123 12.90 9.59 -3.09
C ILE A 123 12.50 10.79 -3.97
N LEU A 124 11.52 10.60 -4.86
CA LEU A 124 10.98 11.71 -5.65
C LEU A 124 10.40 12.81 -4.75
N ALA A 125 9.77 12.45 -3.62
CA ALA A 125 9.09 13.42 -2.75
C ALA A 125 10.09 14.25 -1.97
N GLN A 126 11.16 13.61 -1.52
CA GLN A 126 12.29 14.31 -0.90
C GLN A 126 12.96 15.30 -1.86
N ASN A 127 13.08 14.95 -3.15
CA ASN A 127 13.66 15.87 -4.14
C ASN A 127 12.79 17.12 -4.41
N GLN A 128 11.48 17.07 -4.15
CA GLN A 128 10.58 18.24 -4.28
C GLN A 128 10.56 19.12 -3.02
N LEU A 129 11.04 18.59 -1.88
CA LEU A 129 11.10 19.30 -0.60
C LEU A 129 12.47 19.96 -0.35
N ASN A 130 13.48 19.62 -1.14
CA ASN A 130 14.83 20.21 -1.11
C ASN A 130 14.98 21.31 -2.17
#